data_AF-A0A6G3PEK2-F1
#
_entry.id   AF-A0A6G3PEK2-F1
#
_cell.length_a   1.000
_cell.length_b   1.000
_cell.length_c   1.000
_cell.angle_alpha   90.00
_cell.angle_beta   90.00
_cell.angle_gamma   90.00
#
_symmetry.space_group_name_H-M   'P 1'
#
loop_
_entity.id
_entity.type
_entity.pdbx_description
1 polymer ?
#
loop_
_entity_poly.entity_id
_entity_poly.type
_entity_poly.pdbx_seq_one_letter_code
_entity_poly.pdbx_strand_id
1 'polypeptide(L)'
;MTGVRARRRPPHSAVRPEEYAWYADRLQNFAREHRKRLEDLLCAYGPGSPPASHGRYALIGQPETLVILERMETVPFLLRSTWEGEEEDVLLDDLEFAWRPRTRLSRR
;
A
#
# COMPACT_ATOMS: atom_id res chain seq x y z
N MET A 1 -16.12 -4.68 42.67
CA MET A 1 -16.40 -4.89 41.23
C MET A 1 -15.49 -3.97 40.44
N THR A 2 -14.36 -4.47 39.96
CA THR A 2 -13.32 -3.68 39.31
C THR A 2 -13.64 -3.57 37.83
N GLY A 3 -14.01 -2.37 37.37
CA GLY A 3 -14.25 -2.10 35.95
C GLY A 3 -12.95 -2.24 35.17
N VAL A 4 -12.90 -3.25 34.30
CA VAL A 4 -11.86 -3.38 33.28
C VAL A 4 -12.03 -2.18 32.35
N ARG A 5 -11.21 -1.14 32.53
CA ARG A 5 -11.04 -0.10 31.52
C ARG A 5 -10.53 -0.82 30.27
N ALA A 6 -11.41 -1.00 29.28
CA ALA A 6 -11.00 -1.32 27.93
C ALA A 6 -9.96 -0.27 27.54
N ARG A 7 -8.70 -0.68 27.46
CA ARG A 7 -7.65 0.16 26.89
C ARG A 7 -8.11 0.40 25.46
N ARG A 8 -8.55 1.62 25.13
CA ARG A 8 -8.74 2.03 23.74
C ARG A 8 -7.42 1.73 23.05
N ARG A 9 -7.44 0.73 22.16
CA ARG A 9 -6.31 0.43 21.28
C ARG A 9 -6.06 1.74 20.52
N PRO A 10 -4.84 2.32 20.55
CA PRO A 10 -4.57 3.55 19.82
C PRO A 10 -4.92 3.34 18.34
N PRO A 11 -5.35 4.39 17.61
CA PRO A 11 -5.52 4.27 16.17
C PRO A 11 -4.21 3.76 15.57
N HIS A 12 -4.25 2.55 15.00
CA HIS A 12 -3.11 1.99 14.30
C HIS A 12 -3.12 2.63 12.93
N SER A 13 -2.27 3.63 12.73
CA SER A 13 -1.98 4.17 11.40
C SER A 13 -0.61 3.69 10.99
N ALA A 14 -0.46 3.28 9.73
CA ALA A 14 0.84 2.95 9.16
C ALA A 14 1.78 4.18 9.11
N VAL A 15 1.20 5.39 9.14
CA VAL A 15 1.90 6.67 9.27
C VAL A 15 1.67 7.22 10.68
N ARG A 16 2.73 7.38 11.46
CA ARG A 16 2.62 7.89 12.83
C ARG A 16 2.48 9.43 12.83
N PRO A 17 1.86 10.02 13.87
CA PRO A 17 1.70 11.47 13.97
C PRO A 17 3.01 12.25 13.88
N GLU A 18 4.11 11.69 14.36
CA GLU A 18 5.44 12.31 14.31
C GLU A 18 6.00 12.38 12.89
N GLU A 19 5.47 11.57 11.97
CA GLU A 19 5.89 11.53 10.57
C GLU A 19 5.15 12.58 9.73
N TYR A 20 3.98 13.07 10.17
CA TYR A 20 3.10 13.90 9.36
C TYR A 20 3.77 15.15 8.79
N ALA A 21 4.67 15.77 9.57
CA ALA A 21 5.35 17.00 9.17
C ALA A 21 6.28 16.83 7.95
N TRP A 22 6.80 15.63 7.71
CA TRP A 22 7.76 15.36 6.63
C TRP A 22 7.29 14.24 5.68
N TYR A 23 6.14 13.63 5.95
CA TYR A 23 5.67 12.49 5.17
C TYR A 23 5.34 12.87 3.72
N ALA A 24 4.84 14.09 3.49
CA ALA A 24 4.57 14.58 2.14
C ALA A 24 5.83 14.62 1.27
N ASP A 25 6.95 15.12 1.82
CA ASP A 25 8.24 15.15 1.12
C ASP A 25 8.78 13.73 0.86
N ARG A 26 8.57 12.83 1.82
CA ARG A 26 8.91 11.40 1.63
C ARG A 26 8.13 10.81 0.46
N LEU A 27 6.81 10.98 0.41
CA LEU A 27 5.98 10.47 -0.69
C LEU A 27 6.39 11.07 -2.03
N GLN A 28 6.75 12.35 -2.05
CA GLN A 28 7.24 13.00 -3.25
C GLN A 28 8.56 12.39 -3.73
N ASN A 29 9.51 12.12 -2.83
CA ASN A 29 10.77 11.46 -3.17
C ASN A 29 10.55 10.03 -3.65
N PHE A 30 9.71 9.25 -2.95
CA PHE A 30 9.32 7.90 -3.35
C PHE A 30 8.71 7.87 -4.76
N ALA A 31 7.79 8.80 -5.05
CA ALA A 31 7.20 8.91 -6.38
C ALA A 31 8.22 9.27 -7.47
N ARG A 32 9.19 10.14 -7.16
CA ARG A 32 10.27 10.49 -8.10
C ARG A 32 11.18 9.30 -8.38
N GLU A 33 11.55 8.55 -7.34
CA GLU A 33 12.44 7.39 -7.41
C GLU A 33 11.81 6.22 -8.17
N HIS A 34 10.50 6.00 -7.98
CA HIS A 34 9.78 4.87 -8.61
C HIS A 34 8.88 5.25 -9.78
N ARG A 35 9.02 6.45 -10.35
CA ARG A 35 8.14 6.98 -11.40
C ARG A 35 7.79 5.98 -12.49
N LYS A 36 8.81 5.34 -13.09
CA LYS A 36 8.62 4.35 -14.16
C LYS A 36 7.81 3.14 -13.69
N ARG A 37 8.09 2.64 -12.48
CA ARG A 37 7.39 1.47 -11.92
C ARG A 37 5.93 1.81 -11.59
N LEU A 38 5.65 3.04 -11.17
CA LEU A 38 4.28 3.55 -10.95
C LEU A 38 3.51 3.68 -12.28
N GLU A 39 4.15 4.20 -13.33
CA GLU A 39 3.57 4.25 -14.68
C GLU A 39 3.27 2.84 -15.20
N ASP A 40 4.21 1.90 -15.06
CA ASP A 40 4.03 0.49 -15.44
C ASP A 40 2.89 -0.17 -14.64
N LEU A 41 2.78 0.13 -13.34
CA LEU A 41 1.73 -0.36 -12.46
C LEU A 41 0.34 0.12 -12.92
N LEU A 42 0.21 1.42 -13.17
CA LEU A 42 -1.05 2.04 -13.64
C LEU A 42 -1.43 1.53 -15.03
N CYS A 43 -0.46 1.36 -15.94
CA CYS A 43 -0.73 0.85 -17.28
C CYS A 43 -1.20 -0.61 -17.24
N ALA A 44 -0.61 -1.44 -16.40
CA ALA A 44 -0.90 -2.87 -16.36
C ALA A 44 -2.14 -3.24 -15.53
N TYR A 45 -2.40 -2.50 -14.43
CA TYR A 45 -3.41 -2.87 -13.43
C TYR A 45 -4.32 -1.70 -12.99
N GLY A 46 -4.10 -0.49 -13.51
CA GLY A 46 -4.91 0.68 -13.16
C GLY A 46 -6.33 0.65 -13.75
N PRO A 47 -7.14 1.68 -13.45
CA PRO A 47 -8.51 1.78 -13.95
C PRO A 47 -8.59 1.63 -15.47
N GLY A 48 -9.49 0.78 -15.95
CA GLY A 48 -9.66 0.48 -17.38
C GLY A 48 -8.71 -0.60 -17.93
N SER A 49 -7.76 -1.08 -17.13
CA SER A 49 -6.96 -2.25 -17.50
C SER A 49 -7.80 -3.55 -17.42
N PRO A 50 -7.49 -4.59 -18.22
CA PRO A 50 -8.19 -5.87 -18.13
C PRO A 50 -8.19 -6.51 -16.73
N PRO A 51 -7.06 -6.48 -15.96
CA PRO A 51 -7.04 -7.02 -14.60
C PRO A 51 -7.92 -6.28 -13.60
N ALA A 52 -8.19 -4.98 -13.80
CA ALA A 52 -8.99 -4.17 -12.89
C ALA A 52 -10.51 -4.42 -13.01
N SER A 53 -10.93 -5.36 -13.85
CA SER A 53 -12.34 -5.74 -13.97
C SER A 53 -12.87 -6.34 -12.67
N HIS A 54 -14.13 -6.06 -12.35
CA HIS A 54 -14.85 -6.60 -11.17
C HIS A 54 -14.29 -6.17 -9.80
N GLY A 55 -13.62 -5.01 -9.71
CA GLY A 55 -13.16 -4.46 -8.43
C GLY A 55 -11.82 -5.03 -7.93
N ARG A 56 -11.21 -5.96 -8.69
CA ARG A 56 -9.84 -6.38 -8.45
C ARG A 56 -8.87 -5.22 -8.69
N TYR A 57 -7.77 -5.16 -7.95
CA TYR A 57 -6.81 -4.05 -8.02
C TYR A 57 -7.41 -2.66 -7.75
N ALA A 58 -8.56 -2.56 -7.08
CA ALA A 58 -9.26 -1.30 -6.83
C ALA A 58 -8.38 -0.22 -6.18
N LEU A 59 -7.40 -0.62 -5.36
CA LEU A 59 -6.46 0.29 -4.72
C LEU A 59 -5.60 1.06 -5.73
N ILE A 60 -5.17 0.47 -6.84
CA ILE A 60 -4.12 1.03 -7.73
C ILE A 60 -4.52 2.40 -8.30
N GLY A 61 -5.82 2.66 -8.50
CA GLY A 61 -6.32 3.96 -8.95
C GLY A 61 -6.52 5.00 -7.85
N GLN A 62 -6.38 4.62 -6.59
CA GLN A 62 -6.64 5.47 -5.43
C GLN A 62 -5.38 6.24 -4.99
N PRO A 63 -5.51 7.48 -4.48
CA PRO A 63 -4.37 8.23 -3.97
C PRO A 63 -3.63 7.51 -2.83
N GLU A 64 -4.33 6.69 -2.05
CA GLU A 64 -3.78 5.89 -0.94
C GLU A 64 -2.75 4.85 -1.40
N THR A 65 -2.78 4.42 -2.67
CA THR A 65 -1.79 3.47 -3.20
C THR A 65 -0.36 3.95 -2.99
N LEU A 66 -0.09 5.25 -3.12
CA LEU A 66 1.27 5.76 -2.94
C LEU A 66 1.79 5.55 -1.51
N VAL A 67 0.91 5.73 -0.51
CA VAL A 67 1.21 5.49 0.90
C VAL A 67 1.45 4.01 1.15
N ILE A 68 0.58 3.15 0.62
CA ILE A 68 0.67 1.71 0.82
C ILE A 68 1.95 1.16 0.20
N LEU A 69 2.30 1.58 -1.02
CA LEU A 69 3.53 1.18 -1.70
C LEU A 69 4.79 1.63 -0.94
N GLU A 70 4.83 2.87 -0.45
CA GLU A 70 5.95 3.35 0.36
C GLU A 70 6.10 2.52 1.63
N ARG A 71 5.00 2.28 2.37
CA ARG A 71 5.03 1.51 3.61
C ARG A 71 5.34 0.03 3.38
N MET A 72 4.95 -0.52 2.23
CA MET A 72 5.26 -1.87 1.82
C MET A 72 6.77 -2.06 1.63
N GLU A 73 7.49 -1.04 1.13
CA GLU A 73 8.94 -1.12 0.98
C GLU A 73 9.71 -0.76 2.26
N THR A 74 9.23 0.20 3.04
CA THR A 74 10.01 0.74 4.17
C THR A 74 9.70 0.09 5.51
N VAL A 75 8.44 -0.29 5.76
CA VAL A 75 7.97 -0.84 7.04
C VAL A 75 6.88 -1.92 6.85
N PRO A 76 7.13 -2.99 6.07
CA PRO A 76 6.11 -3.96 5.65
C PRO A 76 5.38 -4.65 6.81
N PHE A 77 6.07 -4.94 7.91
CA PHE A 77 5.47 -5.58 9.08
C PHE A 77 4.48 -4.64 9.80
N LEU A 78 4.81 -3.34 9.88
CA LEU A 78 3.90 -2.35 10.47
C LEU A 78 2.66 -2.19 9.58
N LEU A 79 2.84 -2.12 8.26
CA LEU A 79 1.75 -2.07 7.30
C LEU A 79 0.82 -3.28 7.48
N ARG A 80 1.36 -4.51 7.44
CA ARG A 80 0.56 -5.74 7.62
C ARG A 80 -0.17 -5.78 8.96
N SER A 81 0.50 -5.43 10.06
CA SER A 81 -0.13 -5.39 11.39
C SER A 81 -1.24 -4.34 11.54
N THR A 82 -1.21 -3.30 10.69
CA THR A 82 -2.23 -2.23 10.67
C THR A 82 -3.37 -2.57 9.72
N TRP A 83 -3.10 -3.34 8.67
CA TRP A 83 -4.08 -3.76 7.68
C TRP A 83 -5.09 -4.78 8.22
N GLU A 84 -4.68 -5.59 9.22
CA GLU A 84 -5.54 -6.57 9.89
C GLU A 84 -6.82 -5.92 10.47
N GLY A 85 -7.92 -5.98 9.70
CA GLY A 85 -9.25 -5.52 10.11
C GLY A 85 -9.73 -4.19 9.50
N GLU A 86 -8.95 -3.54 8.63
CA GLU A 86 -9.33 -2.27 7.99
C GLU A 86 -9.89 -2.45 6.57
N GLU A 87 -9.41 -3.43 5.81
CA GLU A 87 -9.79 -3.69 4.40
C GLU A 87 -9.72 -5.21 4.08
N GLU A 88 -10.15 -5.62 2.88
CA GLU A 88 -9.99 -7.01 2.43
C GLU A 88 -8.50 -7.32 2.16
N ASP A 89 -7.95 -8.36 2.81
CA ASP A 89 -6.54 -8.79 2.64
C ASP A 89 -6.16 -9.02 1.16
N VAL A 90 -7.13 -9.43 0.35
CA VAL A 90 -6.97 -9.65 -1.09
C VAL A 90 -6.49 -8.40 -1.84
N LEU A 91 -6.88 -7.20 -1.38
CA LEU A 91 -6.49 -5.94 -2.01
C LEU A 91 -5.01 -5.64 -1.79
N LEU A 92 -4.50 -5.90 -0.59
CA LEU A 92 -3.08 -5.72 -0.27
C LEU A 92 -2.22 -6.76 -0.98
N ASP A 93 -2.69 -8.02 -1.05
CA ASP A 93 -2.00 -9.09 -1.76
C ASP A 93 -1.92 -8.84 -3.27
N ASP A 94 -3.01 -8.36 -3.89
CA ASP A 94 -3.02 -7.96 -5.31
C ASP A 94 -2.08 -6.79 -5.57
N LEU A 95 -2.06 -5.78 -4.69
CA LEU A 95 -1.13 -4.65 -4.82
C LEU A 95 0.32 -5.10 -4.66
N GLU A 96 0.62 -5.97 -3.69
CA GLU A 96 1.96 -6.54 -3.50
C GLU A 96 2.40 -7.34 -4.73
N PHE A 97 1.51 -8.17 -5.27
CA PHE A 97 1.76 -8.94 -6.48
C PHE A 97 2.08 -8.04 -7.68
N ALA A 98 1.28 -6.99 -7.90
CA ALA A 98 1.48 -6.06 -8.99
C ALA A 98 2.74 -5.20 -8.82
N TRP A 99 3.09 -4.86 -7.58
CA TRP A 99 4.25 -4.06 -7.27
C TRP A 99 5.56 -4.83 -7.40
N ARG A 100 5.63 -6.10 -6.98
CA ARG A 100 6.86 -6.90 -6.94
C ARG A 100 7.69 -6.79 -8.24
N PRO A 101 9.03 -6.68 -8.15
CA PRO A 101 9.87 -6.63 -9.34
C PRO A 101 9.58 -7.84 -10.21
N ARG A 102 9.19 -7.60 -11.46
CA ARG A 102 9.14 -8.65 -12.48
C ARG A 102 10.58 -9.12 -12.69
N THR A 103 11.01 -10.12 -11.93
CA THR A 103 12.17 -10.91 -12.29
C THR A 103 11.87 -11.43 -13.69
N ARG A 104 12.56 -10.87 -14.69
CA ARG A 104 12.52 -11.40 -16.04
C ARG A 104 13.17 -12.77 -15.93
N LEU A 105 12.36 -13.79 -15.67
CA LEU A 105 12.70 -15.15 -16.06
C LEU A 105 12.69 -15.12 -17.58
N SER A 106 13.82 -14.75 -18.16
CA SER A 106 14.14 -14.95 -19.56
C SER A 106 13.96 -16.43 -19.83
N ARG A 107 12.81 -16.83 -20.36
CA ARG A 107 12.67 -18.14 -21.00
C ARG A 107 13.61 -18.11 -22.21
N ARG A 108 14.74 -18.81 -22.06
CA ARG A 108 15.52 -19.31 -23.20
C ARG A 108 14.75 -20.42 -23.88
#